data_AF-W2TLT7-F1
#
_entry.id   AF-W2TLT7-F1
#
_cell.length_a   1.000
_cell.length_b   1.000
_cell.length_c   1.000
_cell.angle_alpha   90.00
_cell.angle_beta   90.00
_cell.angle_gamma   90.00
#
_symmetry.space_group_name_H-M   'P 1'
#
loop_
_entity.id
_entity.type
_entity.pdbx_description
1 polymer ?
#
loop_
_entity_poly.entity_id
_entity_poly.type
_entity_poly.pdbx_seq_one_letter_code
_entity_poly.pdbx_strand_id
1 'polypeptide(L)'
;MNLLRHIFGSSNDSYVKVYTDGSCIDNRASGFGVYFGPDHELNRSERIIGPIHNSGLAEILGAQTALRSLRNWRGYKNESVILRTDFLPLVQAMNESVNDGRFGNEIEEVRSLAESFPRGVQFEHVYAHDGDPGNEQADTLARIATADARRACSASASRWRYVPGAGGRERSRMGIPSHEFLHSVCFEATHKI
;
A
#
# COMPACT_ATOMS: atom_id res chain seq x y z
N MET A 1 -13.87 31.62 -27.99
CA MET A 1 -13.57 32.79 -27.13
C MET A 1 -13.86 32.38 -25.69
N ASN A 2 -12.80 32.23 -24.90
CA ASN A 2 -12.83 31.86 -23.49
C ASN A 2 -13.64 32.87 -22.69
N LEU A 3 -14.73 32.44 -22.06
CA LEU A 3 -15.35 33.19 -20.99
C LEU A 3 -14.70 32.77 -19.67
N LEU A 4 -13.66 33.50 -19.31
CA LEU A 4 -13.10 33.58 -17.96
C LEU A 4 -14.24 33.88 -16.97
N ARG A 5 -14.64 32.87 -16.18
CA ARG A 5 -15.29 33.12 -14.89
C ARG A 5 -14.21 33.24 -13.83
N HIS A 6 -13.75 34.47 -13.67
CA HIS A 6 -13.17 34.93 -12.42
C HIS A 6 -14.31 35.47 -11.54
N ILE A 7 -14.09 35.38 -10.22
CA ILE A 7 -14.59 36.27 -9.15
C ILE A 7 -15.61 35.68 -8.14
N PHE A 8 -15.08 35.51 -6.91
CA PHE A 8 -15.64 35.42 -5.54
C PHE A 8 -16.51 34.22 -5.12
N GLY A 9 -15.97 33.44 -4.17
CA GLY A 9 -16.70 32.53 -3.28
C GLY A 9 -15.82 32.08 -2.12
N SER A 10 -15.83 32.85 -1.04
CA SER A 10 -15.43 32.37 0.29
C SER A 10 -16.47 31.34 0.75
N SER A 11 -16.13 30.06 0.72
CA SER A 11 -16.79 29.03 1.53
C SER A 11 -15.72 28.34 2.33
N ASN A 12 -15.90 28.33 3.65
CA ASN A 12 -15.15 27.50 4.57
C ASN A 12 -15.65 26.05 4.36
N ASP A 13 -15.44 25.50 3.15
CA ASP A 13 -15.86 24.15 2.81
C ASP A 13 -14.96 23.19 3.57
N SER A 14 -15.44 22.82 4.76
CA SER A 14 -14.86 21.77 5.58
C SER A 14 -14.79 20.50 4.75
N TYR A 15 -13.58 20.01 4.53
CA TYR A 15 -13.30 18.74 3.87
C TYR A 15 -12.50 17.84 4.81
N VAL A 16 -12.68 16.53 4.66
CA VAL A 16 -11.84 15.53 5.33
C VAL A 16 -10.73 15.14 4.37
N LYS A 17 -9.48 15.32 4.79
CA LYS A 17 -8.31 14.81 4.06
C LYS A 17 -7.92 13.46 4.61
N VAL A 18 -7.66 12.50 3.74
CA VAL A 18 -7.14 11.18 4.10
C VAL A 18 -6.03 10.76 3.15
N TYR A 19 -5.01 10.12 3.69
CA TYR A 19 -3.88 9.56 2.96
C TYR A 19 -3.89 8.05 3.06
N THR A 20 -3.57 7.36 1.97
CA THR A 20 -3.48 5.90 1.92
C THR A 20 -2.24 5.45 1.17
N ASP A 21 -1.60 4.39 1.65
CA ASP A 21 -0.41 3.79 1.04
C ASP A 21 -0.41 2.27 1.24
N GLY A 22 0.25 1.55 0.33
CA GLY A 22 0.38 0.10 0.31
C GLY A 22 1.83 -0.37 0.44
N SER A 23 2.06 -1.33 1.34
CA SER A 23 3.36 -2.00 1.48
C SER A 23 3.24 -3.47 1.08
N CYS A 24 4.19 -3.96 0.28
CA CYS A 24 4.34 -5.37 -0.05
C CYS A 24 5.80 -5.80 0.12
N ILE A 25 6.02 -6.98 0.69
CA ILE A 25 7.33 -7.58 0.93
C ILE A 25 7.41 -8.87 0.11
N ASP A 26 8.12 -8.82 -1.02
CA ASP A 26 8.45 -9.97 -1.88
C ASP A 26 7.27 -10.92 -2.17
N ASN A 27 6.05 -10.39 -2.29
CA ASN A 27 4.80 -11.17 -2.42
C ASN A 27 4.56 -12.21 -1.29
N ARG A 28 5.21 -12.03 -0.12
CA ARG A 28 5.08 -12.87 1.09
C ARG A 28 4.26 -12.21 2.19
N ALA A 29 4.16 -10.89 2.15
CA ALA A 29 3.28 -10.12 3.00
C ALA A 29 2.90 -8.83 2.30
N SER A 30 1.67 -8.38 2.50
CA SER A 30 1.21 -7.07 2.10
C SER A 30 0.33 -6.48 3.20
N GLY A 31 0.21 -5.17 3.20
CA GLY A 31 -0.59 -4.42 4.15
C GLY A 31 -0.70 -2.98 3.70
N PHE A 32 -1.60 -2.23 4.31
CA PHE A 32 -1.87 -0.85 3.95
C PHE A 32 -1.90 0.04 5.17
N GLY A 33 -1.67 1.32 4.94
CA GLY A 33 -1.76 2.41 5.90
C GLY A 33 -2.90 3.35 5.51
N VAL A 34 -3.65 3.82 6.52
CA VAL A 34 -4.63 4.90 6.37
C VAL A 34 -4.36 5.97 7.41
N TYR A 35 -4.20 7.21 6.96
CA TYR A 35 -3.84 8.34 7.83
C TYR A 35 -4.77 9.54 7.60
N PHE A 36 -5.49 9.93 8.66
CA PHE A 36 -6.39 11.09 8.69
C PHE A 36 -5.75 12.30 9.39
N GLY A 37 -4.68 12.08 10.16
CA GLY A 37 -4.00 13.11 10.93
C GLY A 37 -3.39 12.57 12.21
N PRO A 38 -2.61 13.37 12.95
CA PRO A 38 -2.00 12.94 14.22
C PRO A 38 -3.06 12.45 15.20
N ASP A 39 -2.82 11.28 15.80
CA ASP A 39 -3.69 10.65 16.80
C ASP A 39 -5.17 10.47 16.42
N HIS A 40 -5.49 10.53 15.13
CA HIS A 40 -6.86 10.35 14.65
C HIS A 40 -7.30 8.89 14.81
N GLU A 41 -8.47 8.66 15.41
CA GLU A 41 -8.93 7.31 15.78
C GLU A 41 -9.22 6.38 14.59
N LEU A 42 -9.38 6.96 13.40
CA LEU A 42 -9.52 6.22 12.14
C LEU A 42 -8.20 5.87 11.47
N ASN A 43 -7.05 6.26 12.03
CA ASN A 43 -5.76 5.81 11.52
C ASN A 43 -5.68 4.28 11.62
N ARG A 44 -5.18 3.63 10.56
CA ARG A 44 -5.09 2.17 10.48
C ARG A 44 -3.76 1.74 9.89
N SER A 45 -3.27 0.62 10.42
CA SER A 45 -2.15 -0.14 9.90
C SER A 45 -2.61 -1.59 9.90
N GLU A 46 -2.94 -2.11 8.72
CA GLU A 46 -3.57 -3.42 8.60
C GLU A 46 -2.84 -4.32 7.61
N ARG A 47 -2.58 -5.55 8.07
CA ARG A 47 -1.97 -6.59 7.24
C ARG A 47 -3.07 -7.30 6.46
N ILE A 48 -2.84 -7.49 5.16
CA ILE A 48 -3.70 -8.33 4.33
C ILE A 48 -3.43 -9.78 4.66
N ILE A 49 -4.48 -10.51 5.05
CA ILE A 49 -4.40 -11.92 5.38
C ILE A 49 -4.83 -12.73 4.16
N GLY A 50 -3.96 -13.63 3.71
CA GLY A 50 -4.24 -14.50 2.58
C GLY A 50 -2.96 -15.05 1.97
N PRO A 51 -3.07 -15.99 1.02
CA PRO A 51 -1.93 -16.54 0.31
C PRO A 51 -1.39 -15.62 -0.79
N ILE A 52 -2.17 -14.62 -1.21
CA ILE A 52 -1.83 -13.70 -2.29
C ILE A 52 -1.49 -12.34 -1.69
N HIS A 53 -0.30 -11.83 -2.02
CA HIS A 53 0.16 -10.51 -1.62
C HIS A 53 0.55 -9.70 -2.85
N ASN A 54 0.02 -8.50 -2.95
CA ASN A 54 0.21 -7.60 -4.07
C ASN A 54 0.20 -6.15 -3.57
N SER A 55 1.10 -5.31 -4.08
CA SER A 55 1.17 -3.90 -3.71
C SER A 55 -0.06 -3.12 -4.17
N GLY A 56 -0.43 -3.20 -5.45
CA GLY A 56 -1.62 -2.51 -5.98
C GLY A 56 -2.92 -2.91 -5.29
N LEU A 57 -3.08 -4.19 -4.91
CA LEU A 57 -4.22 -4.60 -4.09
C LEU A 57 -4.20 -3.92 -2.71
N ALA A 58 -3.01 -3.79 -2.10
CA ALA A 58 -2.89 -3.10 -0.81
C ALA A 58 -3.27 -1.62 -0.90
N GLU A 59 -2.87 -0.92 -1.95
CA GLU A 59 -3.28 0.45 -2.23
C GLU A 59 -4.80 0.59 -2.27
N ILE A 60 -5.45 -0.27 -3.06
CA ILE A 60 -6.90 -0.22 -3.29
C ILE A 60 -7.66 -0.57 -2.00
N LEU A 61 -7.23 -1.60 -1.27
CA LEU A 61 -7.85 -1.96 0.02
C LEU A 61 -7.66 -0.87 1.07
N GLY A 62 -6.54 -0.14 1.04
CA GLY A 62 -6.33 1.06 1.86
C GLY A 62 -7.39 2.12 1.58
N ALA A 63 -7.64 2.44 0.30
CA ALA A 63 -8.67 3.38 -0.10
C ALA A 63 -10.08 2.93 0.28
N GLN A 64 -10.43 1.66 0.04
CA GLN A 64 -11.72 1.09 0.46
C GLN A 64 -11.91 1.21 1.98
N THR A 65 -10.89 0.86 2.75
CA THR A 65 -10.94 0.88 4.22
C THR A 65 -11.06 2.31 4.74
N ALA A 66 -10.34 3.26 4.15
CA ALA A 66 -10.44 4.69 4.47
C ALA A 66 -11.87 5.21 4.29
N LEU A 67 -12.46 4.99 3.11
CA LEU A 67 -13.81 5.44 2.79
C LEU A 67 -14.87 4.75 3.67
N ARG A 68 -14.80 3.43 3.82
CA ARG A 68 -15.74 2.69 4.66
C ARG A 68 -15.67 3.11 6.13
N SER A 69 -14.46 3.28 6.67
CA SER A 69 -14.25 3.71 8.05
C SER A 69 -14.78 5.12 8.29
N LEU A 70 -14.48 6.05 7.38
CA LEU A 70 -14.96 7.43 7.47
C LEU A 70 -16.49 7.50 7.39
N ARG A 71 -17.11 6.75 6.46
CA ARG A 71 -18.56 6.75 6.30
C ARG A 71 -19.30 6.23 7.53
N ASN A 72 -18.73 5.24 8.22
CA ASN A 72 -19.30 4.64 9.42
C ASN A 72 -18.94 5.41 10.71
N TRP A 73 -18.05 6.40 10.62
CA TRP A 73 -17.59 7.15 11.77
C TRP A 73 -18.63 8.17 12.23
N ARG A 74 -19.01 8.13 13.50
CA ARG A 74 -20.02 9.03 14.09
C ARG A 74 -19.63 10.51 14.01
N GLY A 75 -18.33 10.81 13.93
CA GLY A 75 -17.82 12.17 13.84
C GLY A 75 -17.90 12.78 12.44
N TYR A 76 -18.20 12.00 11.40
CA TYR A 76 -18.28 12.47 10.02
C TYR A 76 -19.56 13.31 9.81
N LYS A 77 -19.41 14.56 9.37
CA LYS A 77 -20.50 15.54 9.19
C LYS A 77 -20.83 15.74 7.72
N ASN A 78 -20.69 14.68 6.92
CA ASN A 78 -20.99 14.69 5.49
C ASN A 78 -20.14 15.70 4.71
N GLU A 79 -18.96 16.07 5.19
CA GLU A 79 -17.97 16.91 4.49
C GLU A 79 -17.55 16.32 3.14
N SER A 80 -17.06 17.14 2.21
CA SER A 80 -16.36 16.59 1.05
C SER A 80 -15.09 15.86 1.50
N VAL A 81 -14.65 14.87 0.73
CA VAL A 81 -13.46 14.08 1.07
C VAL A 81 -12.39 14.26 0.00
N ILE A 82 -11.14 14.42 0.42
CA ILE A 82 -9.97 14.36 -0.46
C ILE A 82 -9.15 13.14 -0.04
N LEU A 83 -9.08 12.14 -0.92
CA LEU A 83 -8.26 10.95 -0.75
C LEU A 83 -6.97 11.10 -1.55
N ARG A 84 -5.84 11.04 -0.85
CA ARG A 84 -4.50 11.13 -1.41
C ARG A 84 -3.79 9.78 -1.36
N THR A 85 -3.19 9.40 -2.48
CA THR A 85 -2.41 8.16 -2.63
C THR A 85 -1.34 8.37 -3.69
N ASP A 86 -0.24 7.63 -3.61
CA ASP A 86 0.78 7.57 -4.67
C ASP A 86 0.46 6.51 -5.73
N PHE A 87 -0.63 5.76 -5.57
CA PHE A 87 -1.07 4.77 -6.52
C PHE A 87 -1.85 5.39 -7.69
N LEU A 88 -1.09 5.89 -8.67
CA LEU A 88 -1.61 6.55 -9.87
C LEU A 88 -2.72 5.76 -10.61
N PRO A 89 -2.68 4.41 -10.75
CA PRO A 89 -3.76 3.68 -11.41
C PRO A 89 -5.12 3.85 -10.75
N LEU A 90 -5.19 3.96 -9.42
CA LEU A 90 -6.46 4.23 -8.73
C LEU A 90 -6.96 5.64 -9.02
N VAL A 91 -6.08 6.64 -8.99
CA VAL A 91 -6.44 8.04 -9.27
C VAL A 91 -6.96 8.18 -10.71
N GLN A 92 -6.30 7.53 -11.68
CA GLN A 92 -6.73 7.49 -13.08
C GLN A 92 -8.08 6.77 -13.24
N ALA A 93 -8.29 5.65 -12.54
CA ALA A 93 -9.55 4.92 -12.58
C ALA A 93 -10.73 5.74 -12.02
N MET A 94 -10.49 6.56 -11.00
CA MET A 94 -11.52 7.41 -10.39
C MET A 94 -11.80 8.68 -11.20
N ASN A 95 -10.76 9.33 -11.74
CA ASN A 95 -10.91 10.62 -12.43
C ASN A 95 -11.20 10.48 -13.93
N GLU A 96 -10.65 9.46 -14.58
CA GLU A 96 -10.68 9.30 -16.04
C GLU A 96 -11.40 8.01 -16.48
N SER A 97 -11.87 7.18 -15.53
CA SER A 97 -12.46 5.86 -15.81
C SER A 97 -11.54 4.90 -16.58
N VAL A 98 -10.22 5.10 -16.47
CA VAL A 98 -9.20 4.23 -17.08
C VAL A 98 -8.83 3.13 -16.10
N ASN A 99 -9.05 1.86 -16.48
CA ASN A 99 -8.64 0.70 -15.69
C ASN A 99 -8.06 -0.36 -16.64
N ASP A 100 -6.92 -0.95 -16.27
CA ASP A 100 -6.25 -2.02 -17.03
C ASP A 100 -6.92 -3.41 -16.85
N GLY A 101 -7.92 -3.49 -15.97
CA GLY A 101 -8.70 -4.69 -15.65
C GLY A 101 -8.12 -5.55 -14.54
N ARG A 102 -6.91 -5.26 -14.04
CA ARG A 102 -6.20 -6.11 -13.08
C ARG A 102 -6.87 -6.18 -11.70
N PHE A 103 -7.54 -5.09 -11.30
CA PHE A 103 -8.26 -4.96 -10.02
C PHE A 103 -9.66 -4.36 -10.25
N GLY A 104 -10.34 -4.81 -11.31
CA GLY A 104 -11.62 -4.26 -11.76
C GLY A 104 -12.67 -4.18 -10.65
N ASN A 105 -12.85 -5.28 -9.92
CA ASN A 105 -13.86 -5.38 -8.87
C ASN A 105 -13.52 -4.51 -7.66
N GLU A 106 -12.25 -4.50 -7.26
CA GLU A 106 -11.78 -3.76 -6.09
C GLU A 106 -11.84 -2.24 -6.33
N ILE A 107 -11.49 -1.81 -7.55
CA ILE A 107 -11.61 -0.40 -7.98
C ILE A 107 -13.08 0.01 -8.07
N GLU A 108 -13.95 -0.86 -8.59
CA GLU A 108 -15.39 -0.56 -8.65
C GLU A 108 -16.01 -0.42 -7.26
N GLU A 109 -15.55 -1.20 -6.28
CA GLU A 109 -15.97 -1.03 -4.90
C GLU A 109 -15.49 0.31 -4.31
N VAL A 110 -14.28 0.80 -4.65
CA VAL A 110 -13.86 2.16 -4.27
C VAL A 110 -14.80 3.21 -4.87
N ARG A 111 -15.17 3.07 -6.15
CA ARG A 111 -16.12 3.97 -6.82
C ARG A 111 -17.48 3.97 -6.11
N SER A 112 -18.04 2.79 -5.84
CA SER A 112 -19.32 2.65 -5.15
C SER A 112 -19.29 3.27 -3.74
N LEU A 113 -18.18 3.07 -3.01
CA LEU A 113 -17.98 3.71 -1.70
C LEU A 113 -17.91 5.24 -1.86
N ALA A 114 -17.17 5.75 -2.84
CA ALA A 114 -17.04 7.19 -3.10
C ALA A 114 -18.38 7.86 -3.46
N GLU A 115 -19.20 7.20 -4.27
CA GLU A 115 -20.54 7.69 -4.64
C GLU A 115 -21.50 7.75 -3.44
N SER A 116 -21.24 7.00 -2.38
CA SER A 116 -22.03 7.06 -1.15
C SER A 116 -21.83 8.36 -0.34
N PHE A 117 -20.82 9.16 -0.65
CA PHE A 117 -20.53 10.42 0.04
C PHE A 117 -21.36 11.57 -0.56
N PRO A 118 -22.18 12.28 0.24
CA PRO A 118 -23.14 13.27 -0.27
C PRO A 118 -22.49 14.51 -0.89
N ARG A 119 -21.26 14.85 -0.47
CA ARG A 119 -20.46 15.93 -1.05
C ARG A 119 -19.32 15.41 -1.95
N GLY A 120 -19.37 14.13 -2.29
CA GLY A 120 -18.38 13.46 -3.15
C GLY A 120 -17.02 13.23 -2.49
N VAL A 121 -16.19 12.50 -3.23
CA VAL A 121 -14.79 12.20 -2.91
C VAL A 121 -13.95 12.61 -4.10
N GLN A 122 -12.89 13.39 -3.86
CA GLN A 122 -11.88 13.73 -4.84
C GLN A 122 -10.64 12.86 -4.62
N PHE A 123 -10.10 12.32 -5.71
CA PHE A 123 -8.87 11.53 -5.69
C PHE A 123 -7.71 12.37 -6.21
N GLU A 124 -6.66 12.50 -5.41
CA GLU A 124 -5.46 13.27 -5.72
C GLU A 124 -4.22 12.38 -5.65
N HIS A 125 -3.40 12.43 -6.69
CA HIS A 125 -2.11 11.76 -6.68
C HIS A 125 -1.09 12.57 -5.89
N VAL A 126 -0.33 11.92 -5.02
CA VAL A 126 0.85 12.47 -4.34
C VAL A 126 2.08 11.65 -4.74
N TYR A 127 3.23 12.29 -4.91
CA TYR A 127 4.44 11.56 -5.27
C TYR A 127 5.02 10.83 -4.06
N ALA A 128 5.38 9.56 -4.25
CA ALA A 128 6.13 8.79 -3.27
C ALA A 128 7.47 9.48 -2.96
N HIS A 129 7.81 9.57 -1.67
CA HIS A 129 9.09 10.12 -1.17
C HIS A 129 9.38 11.59 -1.56
N ASP A 130 8.34 12.38 -1.83
CA ASP A 130 8.47 13.81 -2.17
C ASP A 130 8.29 14.76 -0.96
N GLY A 131 8.22 14.20 0.25
CA GLY A 131 8.15 14.99 1.49
C GLY A 131 6.76 15.48 1.89
N ASP A 132 5.65 14.95 1.33
CA ASP A 132 4.31 15.17 1.87
C ASP A 132 4.18 14.42 3.21
N PRO A 133 4.05 15.12 4.36
CA PRO A 133 4.06 14.46 5.67
C PRO A 133 2.89 13.51 5.88
N GLY A 134 1.74 13.74 5.23
CA GLY A 134 0.60 12.85 5.33
C GLY A 134 0.85 11.53 4.60
N ASN A 135 1.47 11.60 3.42
CA ASN A 135 1.85 10.41 2.66
C ASN A 135 2.94 9.60 3.38
N GLU A 136 3.95 10.26 3.95
CA GLU A 136 4.99 9.58 4.74
C GLU A 136 4.43 8.86 5.98
N GLN A 137 3.40 9.43 6.61
CA GLN A 137 2.72 8.79 7.73
C GLN A 137 1.88 7.59 7.27
N ALA A 138 1.22 7.67 6.11
CA ALA A 138 0.54 6.53 5.50
C ALA A 138 1.53 5.40 5.15
N ASP A 139 2.68 5.71 4.54
CA ASP A 139 3.76 4.74 4.28
C ASP A 139 4.28 4.12 5.58
N THR A 140 4.52 4.93 6.61
CA THR A 140 4.93 4.41 7.92
C THR A 140 3.92 3.39 8.46
N LEU A 141 2.61 3.69 8.39
CA LEU A 141 1.56 2.76 8.80
C LEU A 141 1.52 1.49 7.94
N ALA A 142 1.66 1.60 6.62
CA ALA A 142 1.70 0.45 5.71
C ALA A 142 2.93 -0.45 5.99
N ARG A 143 4.07 0.17 6.31
CA ARG A 143 5.31 -0.52 6.67
C ARG A 143 5.22 -1.21 8.03
N ILE A 144 4.51 -0.64 8.99
CA ILE A 144 4.21 -1.28 10.29
C ILE A 144 3.40 -2.56 10.05
N ALA A 145 2.39 -2.52 9.17
CA ALA A 145 1.56 -3.69 8.86
C ALA A 145 2.35 -4.88 8.29
N THR A 146 3.51 -4.61 7.70
CA THR A 146 4.41 -5.61 7.09
C THR A 146 5.74 -5.76 7.84
N ALA A 147 5.87 -5.19 9.04
CA ALA A 147 7.13 -5.11 9.78
C ALA A 147 7.74 -6.48 10.07
N ASP A 148 6.92 -7.48 10.44
CA ASP A 148 7.40 -8.84 10.75
C ASP A 148 8.04 -9.50 9.54
N ALA A 149 7.37 -9.43 8.39
CA ALA A 149 7.90 -9.95 7.14
C ALA A 149 9.18 -9.21 6.74
N ARG A 150 9.19 -7.87 6.84
CA ARG A 150 10.37 -7.06 6.55
C ARG A 150 11.56 -7.45 7.43
N ARG A 151 11.36 -7.66 8.73
CA ARG A 151 12.39 -8.15 9.67
C ARG A 151 12.91 -9.55 9.28
N ALA A 152 12.02 -10.47 8.94
CA ALA A 152 12.39 -11.83 8.52
C ALA A 152 13.24 -11.81 7.24
N CYS A 153 12.90 -10.96 6.27
CA CYS A 153 13.67 -10.80 5.03
C CYS A 153 15.07 -10.22 5.31
N SER A 154 15.17 -9.17 6.12
CA SER A 154 16.46 -8.57 6.48
C SER A 154 17.38 -9.56 7.21
N ALA A 155 16.82 -10.42 8.07
CA ALA A 155 17.58 -11.50 8.71
C ALA A 155 18.12 -12.51 7.68
N SER A 156 17.30 -12.93 6.71
CA SER A 156 17.73 -13.84 5.64
C SER A 156 18.81 -13.24 4.72
N ALA A 157 18.74 -11.95 4.41
CA ALA A 157 19.77 -11.25 3.62
C ALA A 157 21.10 -11.12 4.39
N SER A 158 21.06 -10.92 5.71
CA SER A 158 22.27 -10.85 6.53
C SER A 158 23.04 -12.17 6.62
N ARG A 159 22.35 -13.31 6.42
CA ARG A 159 22.96 -14.64 6.43
C ARG A 159 23.85 -14.92 5.20
N TRP A 160 23.69 -14.14 4.13
CA TRP A 160 24.49 -14.22 2.90
C TRP A 160 25.57 -13.14 2.78
N ARG A 161 25.88 -12.41 3.86
CA ARG A 161 27.07 -11.55 3.87
C ARG A 161 28.33 -12.42 3.98
N TYR A 162 29.00 -12.54 2.84
CA TYR A 162 30.37 -13.00 2.63
C TYR A 162 31.26 -12.87 3.89
N VAL A 163 31.81 -13.99 4.36
CA VAL A 163 32.86 -14.04 5.38
C VAL A 163 34.21 -13.86 4.66
N PRO A 164 34.94 -12.74 4.82
CA PRO A 164 36.28 -12.64 4.27
C PRO A 164 37.25 -13.35 5.21
N GLY A 165 37.96 -14.36 4.70
CA GLY A 165 39.21 -14.84 5.30
C GLY A 165 39.20 -16.26 5.85
N ALA A 166 39.36 -17.24 4.97
CA ALA A 166 40.16 -18.42 5.26
C ALA A 166 41.08 -18.64 4.05
N GLY A 167 42.28 -18.05 4.13
CA GLY A 167 43.32 -18.26 3.14
C GLY A 167 43.86 -19.69 3.23
N GLY A 168 43.86 -20.39 2.11
CA GLY A 168 44.47 -21.71 1.98
C GLY A 168 44.44 -22.17 0.53
N ARG A 169 45.60 -22.07 -0.14
CA ARG A 169 45.83 -22.45 -1.53
C ARG A 169 45.57 -23.94 -1.75
N GLU A 170 44.81 -24.30 -2.79
CA GLU A 170 45.24 -25.35 -3.72
C GLU A 170 44.43 -25.32 -5.03
N ARG A 171 45.16 -25.25 -6.16
CA ARG A 171 44.59 -25.45 -7.49
C ARG A 171 44.42 -26.95 -7.69
N SER A 172 43.23 -27.38 -8.11
CA SER A 172 43.08 -28.54 -8.99
C SER A 172 41.78 -28.50 -9.76
N ARG A 173 41.93 -28.82 -11.06
CA ARG A 173 40.93 -28.93 -12.12
C ARG A 173 39.78 -29.89 -11.77
N MET A 174 38.59 -29.55 -12.26
CA MET A 174 37.56 -30.39 -12.94
C MET A 174 36.19 -29.80 -12.58
N GLY A 175 35.42 -29.25 -13.51
CA GLY A 175 34.58 -29.99 -14.45
C GLY A 175 33.17 -29.38 -14.35
N ILE A 176 32.69 -28.75 -15.43
CA ILE A 176 31.32 -28.23 -15.51
C ILE A 176 30.38 -29.43 -15.76
N PRO A 177 29.24 -29.50 -15.06
CA PRO A 177 28.01 -29.81 -15.79
C PRO A 177 26.85 -28.86 -15.46
N SER A 178 25.99 -28.80 -16.46
CA SER A 178 24.78 -28.01 -16.65
C SER A 178 23.66 -28.28 -15.65
N HIS A 179 23.01 -27.18 -15.24
CA HIS A 179 21.55 -26.94 -15.21
C HIS A 179 20.63 -28.18 -15.13
N GLU A 180 19.96 -28.39 -14.00
CA GLU A 180 18.52 -28.64 -13.94
C GLU A 180 17.94 -28.63 -12.51
N PHE A 181 16.83 -27.89 -12.40
CA PHE A 181 15.62 -28.12 -11.61
C PHE A 181 15.65 -28.29 -10.08
N LEU A 182 15.22 -27.20 -9.45
CA LEU A 182 14.29 -27.10 -8.31
C LEU A 182 13.61 -28.40 -7.88
N HIS A 183 13.83 -28.82 -6.64
CA HIS A 183 12.77 -29.40 -5.82
C HIS A 183 12.85 -28.82 -4.40
N SER A 184 11.93 -27.90 -4.13
CA SER A 184 11.57 -27.46 -2.79
C SER A 184 10.84 -28.61 -2.11
N VAL A 185 11.37 -29.10 -1.00
CA VAL A 185 10.58 -29.87 -0.02
C VAL A 185 10.81 -29.22 1.34
N CYS A 186 9.92 -28.30 1.69
CA CYS A 186 9.69 -27.90 3.07
C CYS A 186 8.90 -29.01 3.78
N PHE A 187 9.52 -29.71 4.72
CA PHE A 187 8.79 -30.40 5.78
C PHE A 187 9.66 -30.52 7.04
N GLU A 188 9.50 -29.57 7.97
CA GLU A 188 9.74 -29.78 9.41
C GLU A 188 8.38 -29.49 10.07
N ALA A 189 7.62 -30.48 10.55
CA ALA A 189 7.86 -31.22 11.78
C ALA A 189 7.95 -30.31 13.02
N THR A 190 6.79 -29.94 13.57
CA THR A 190 6.68 -29.55 14.98
C THR A 190 5.85 -30.58 15.73
N HIS A 191 6.54 -31.30 16.61
CA HIS A 191 6.04 -32.23 17.59
C HIS A 191 5.51 -31.52 18.85
N LYS A 192 4.55 -32.19 19.51
CA LYS A 192 4.16 -32.13 20.93
C LYS A 192 3.32 -30.91 21.33
N ILE A 193 2.20 -31.10 22.02
CA ILE A 193 2.01 -31.90 23.26
C ILE A 193 0.81 -32.84 23.15
#